data_AF-A0A644W0E0-F1
#
_entry.id   AF-A0A644W0E0-F1
#
_cell.length_a   1.000
_cell.length_b   1.000
_cell.length_c   1.000
_cell.angle_alpha   90.00
_cell.angle_beta   90.00
_cell.angle_gamma   90.00
#
_symmetry.space_group_name_H-M   'P 1'
#
loop_
_entity.id
_entity.type
_entity.pdbx_description
1 polymer ?
#
loop_
_entity_poly.entity_id
_entity_poly.type
_entity_poly.pdbx_seq_one_letter_code
_entity_poly.pdbx_strand_id
1 'polypeptide(L)'
;MLSNNGENVLIKEEFSDTVFIITPDIVMKPRYILNMGNYLFPKELYTYDAIDKWSNFYHTINILDTKTYLVIITQNGLMGEIRFLLFDKIANHCYTPTDSDGKIGFYIDDIMFTPVYTKKNRIVGFMTANDIALGINNNKNKELQTIANNITDESNPILVILTL
;
A
#
# COMPACT_ATOMS: atom_id res chain seq x y z
N MET A 1 -3.09 12.06 6.24
CA MET A 1 -3.73 10.76 5.90
C MET A 1 -4.38 10.14 7.14
N LEU A 2 -5.54 9.50 6.96
CA LEU A 2 -6.32 8.81 8.00
C LEU A 2 -6.57 7.37 7.55
N SER A 3 -6.32 6.39 8.40
CA SER A 3 -6.57 4.96 8.13
C SER A 3 -7.30 4.31 9.30
N ASN A 4 -8.16 3.33 9.00
CA ASN A 4 -8.94 2.59 9.99
C ASN A 4 -8.96 1.11 9.63
N ASN A 5 -8.53 0.24 10.55
CA ASN A 5 -8.51 -1.21 10.36
C ASN A 5 -9.65 -1.96 11.09
N GLY A 6 -10.59 -1.22 11.67
CA GLY A 6 -11.72 -1.71 12.46
C GLY A 6 -11.42 -1.87 13.96
N GLU A 7 -10.15 -1.78 14.36
CA GLU A 7 -9.71 -1.81 15.76
C GLU A 7 -9.03 -0.50 16.17
N ASN A 8 -8.30 0.12 15.25
CA ASN A 8 -7.48 1.30 15.47
C ASN A 8 -7.77 2.33 14.39
N VAL A 9 -7.70 3.61 14.77
CA VAL A 9 -7.66 4.75 13.85
C VAL A 9 -6.25 5.31 13.86
N LEU A 10 -5.61 5.34 12.69
CA LEU A 10 -4.26 5.84 12.49
C LEU A 10 -4.29 7.17 11.74
N ILE A 11 -3.43 8.10 12.15
CA ILE A 11 -3.22 9.37 11.48
C ILE A 11 -1.73 9.55 11.22
N LYS A 12 -1.40 10.07 10.04
CA LYS A 12 -0.07 10.58 9.73
C LYS A 12 -0.21 11.94 9.07
N GLU A 13 0.52 12.93 9.58
CA GLU A 13 0.64 14.23 8.94
C GLU A 13 1.57 14.14 7.72
N GLU A 14 1.37 15.03 6.74
CA GLU A 14 2.06 14.99 5.46
C GLU A 14 3.59 15.00 5.62
N PHE A 15 4.09 15.98 6.38
CA PHE A 15 5.53 16.27 6.57
C PHE A 15 6.12 15.61 7.82
N SER A 16 5.39 14.71 8.47
CA SER A 16 5.87 13.95 9.62
C SER A 16 6.14 12.52 9.19
N ASP A 17 7.21 11.91 9.68
CA ASP A 17 7.47 10.48 9.51
C ASP A 17 6.80 9.62 10.59
N THR A 18 6.09 10.26 11.52
CA THR A 18 5.45 9.58 12.65
C THR A 18 3.98 9.28 12.35
N VAL A 19 3.61 8.03 12.55
CA VAL A 19 2.22 7.55 12.49
C VAL A 19 1.69 7.49 13.92
N PHE A 20 0.58 8.16 14.15
CA PHE A 20 -0.11 8.20 15.42
C PHE A 20 -1.31 7.26 15.41
N ILE A 21 -1.63 6.73 16.59
CA ILE A 21 -2.93 6.11 16.87
C ILE A 21 -3.78 7.06 17.69
N ILE A 22 -5.07 7.13 17.37
CA ILE A 22 -6.08 7.75 18.24
C ILE A 22 -6.61 6.67 19.18
N THR A 23 -6.40 6.86 20.48
CA THR A 23 -6.92 5.97 21.53
C THR A 23 -8.39 6.25 21.84
N PRO A 24 -9.11 5.37 22.56
CA PRO A 24 -10.54 5.55 22.85
C PRO A 24 -10.89 6.83 23.63
N ASP A 25 -9.93 7.39 24.36
CA ASP A 25 -9.98 8.67 25.07
C ASP A 25 -9.65 9.88 24.17
N ILE A 26 -9.56 9.69 22.85
CA ILE A 26 -9.28 10.74 21.84
C ILE A 26 -7.90 11.39 22.07
N VAL A 27 -6.94 10.60 22.52
CA VAL A 27 -5.55 11.03 22.66
C VAL A 27 -4.74 10.47 21.49
N MET A 28 -3.89 11.31 20.90
CA MET A 28 -2.94 10.86 19.87
C MET A 28 -1.68 10.35 20.55
N LYS A 29 -1.30 9.11 20.24
CA LYS A 29 -0.05 8.50 20.71
C LYS A 29 0.80 8.06 19.51
N PRO A 30 2.13 8.30 19.50
CA PRO A 30 3.00 7.75 18.49
C PRO A 30 2.87 6.21 18.46
N ARG A 31 2.74 5.64 17.27
CA ARG A 31 2.66 4.18 17.06
C ARG A 31 3.81 3.66 16.20
N TYR A 32 4.13 4.35 15.11
CA TYR A 32 5.25 3.99 14.24
C TYR A 32 6.05 5.23 13.86
N ILE A 33 7.36 5.05 13.64
CA ILE A 33 8.24 6.05 13.04
C ILE A 33 8.79 5.43 11.76
N LEU A 34 8.45 6.02 10.61
CA LEU A 34 8.85 5.50 9.30
C LEU A 34 10.33 5.74 8.98
N ASN A 35 10.96 6.72 9.64
CA ASN A 35 12.37 7.08 9.48
C ASN A 35 12.77 7.22 8.00
N MET A 36 12.01 8.02 7.26
CA MET A 36 12.22 8.21 5.81
C MET A 36 13.51 8.98 5.47
N GLY A 37 14.18 9.57 6.47
CA GLY A 37 15.44 10.29 6.29
C GLY A 37 15.34 11.39 5.23
N ASN A 38 16.30 11.40 4.29
CA ASN A 38 16.36 12.39 3.21
C ASN A 38 15.26 12.25 2.16
N TYR A 39 14.44 11.20 2.24
CA TYR A 39 13.30 10.98 1.35
C TYR A 39 12.00 11.57 1.88
N LEU A 40 11.95 12.03 3.14
CA LEU A 40 10.79 12.73 3.68
C LEU A 40 10.62 14.07 2.99
N PHE A 41 9.39 14.40 2.61
CA PHE A 41 9.09 15.70 2.01
C PHE A 41 9.28 16.84 3.04
N PRO A 42 10.19 17.80 2.79
CA PRO A 42 10.39 18.93 3.69
C PRO A 42 9.28 19.98 3.50
N LYS A 43 8.67 20.42 4.61
CA LYS A 43 7.55 21.39 4.59
C LYS A 43 7.90 22.69 3.88
N GLU A 44 9.17 23.10 3.91
CA GLU A 44 9.67 24.33 3.31
C GLU A 44 9.60 24.31 1.78
N LEU A 45 9.52 23.12 1.17
CA LEU A 45 9.40 22.95 -0.29
C LEU A 45 7.95 22.79 -0.74
N TYR A 46 6.96 22.91 0.14
CA TYR A 46 5.54 22.81 -0.21
C TYR A 46 5.03 24.10 -0.85
N THR A 47 5.59 24.44 -2.01
CA THR A 47 5.22 25.61 -2.83
C THR A 47 5.19 25.20 -4.31
N TYR A 48 4.36 25.87 -5.11
CA TYR A 48 4.27 25.62 -6.56
C TYR A 48 5.61 25.83 -7.27
N ASP A 49 6.41 26.80 -6.82
CA ASP A 49 7.72 27.13 -7.40
C ASP A 49 8.76 26.01 -7.24
N ALA A 50 8.53 25.08 -6.31
CA ALA A 50 9.43 23.98 -6.03
C ALA A 50 9.00 22.65 -6.68
N ILE A 51 7.90 22.61 -7.46
CA ILE A 51 7.26 21.37 -7.92
C ILE A 51 8.22 20.39 -8.61
N ASP A 52 9.17 20.89 -9.39
CA ASP A 52 10.17 20.07 -10.09
C ASP A 52 11.07 19.28 -9.13
N LYS A 53 11.27 19.80 -7.90
CA LYS A 53 12.08 19.15 -6.87
C LYS A 53 11.32 18.05 -6.13
N TRP A 54 9.99 18.02 -6.23
CA TRP A 54 9.14 17.12 -5.43
C TRP A 54 9.37 15.65 -5.80
N SER A 55 9.78 15.39 -7.05
CA SER A 55 10.09 14.06 -7.58
C SER A 55 11.17 13.30 -6.79
N ASN A 56 12.01 14.00 -6.02
CA ASN A 56 13.08 13.42 -5.20
C ASN A 56 12.60 12.95 -3.81
N PHE A 57 11.39 13.32 -3.42
CA PHE A 57 10.83 13.02 -2.10
C PHE A 57 9.65 12.08 -2.23
N TYR A 58 9.37 11.36 -1.16
CA TYR A 58 8.22 10.47 -1.05
C TYR A 58 7.23 11.04 -0.05
N HIS A 59 5.96 10.99 -0.42
CA HIS A 59 4.86 11.18 0.51
C HIS A 59 4.13 9.86 0.72
N THR A 60 3.53 9.72 1.89
CA THR A 60 2.78 8.52 2.25
C THR A 60 1.31 8.71 1.88
N ILE A 61 0.86 8.03 0.83
CA ILE A 61 -0.54 8.06 0.38
C ILE A 61 -1.43 7.36 1.40
N ASN A 62 -1.01 6.18 1.87
CA ASN A 62 -1.84 5.36 2.75
C ASN A 62 -1.00 4.41 3.61
N ILE A 63 -1.57 3.99 4.74
CA ILE A 63 -1.01 2.97 5.62
C ILE A 63 -2.10 1.96 5.94
N LEU A 64 -1.81 0.68 5.71
CA LEU A 64 -2.72 -0.41 5.99
C LEU A 64 -2.12 -1.28 7.11
N ASP A 65 -2.79 -1.25 8.26
CA ASP A 65 -2.29 -1.85 9.49
C ASP A 65 -3.02 -3.15 9.81
N THR A 66 -2.28 -4.25 9.86
CA THR A 66 -2.76 -5.55 10.33
C THR A 66 -1.96 -5.99 11.56
N LYS A 67 -2.27 -7.14 12.16
CA LYS A 67 -1.50 -7.70 13.27
C LYS A 67 -0.11 -8.16 12.84
N THR A 68 0.00 -8.69 11.62
CA THR A 68 1.25 -9.27 11.10
C THR A 68 2.03 -8.28 10.25
N TYR A 69 1.36 -7.50 9.41
CA TYR A 69 2.00 -6.60 8.44
C TYR A 69 1.54 -5.15 8.59
N LEU A 70 2.43 -4.22 8.25
CA LEU A 70 2.13 -2.83 7.95
C LEU A 70 2.47 -2.58 6.48
N VAL A 71 1.47 -2.27 5.67
CA VAL A 71 1.67 -1.86 4.27
C VAL A 71 1.73 -0.34 4.23
N ILE A 72 2.81 0.20 3.70
CA ILE A 72 3.00 1.64 3.51
C ILE A 72 2.97 1.89 2.01
N ILE A 73 1.98 2.67 1.58
CA ILE A 73 1.83 3.08 0.17
C ILE A 73 2.41 4.47 0.05
N THR A 74 3.46 4.60 -0.74
CA THR A 74 4.16 5.87 -0.98
C THR A 74 4.13 6.24 -2.45
N GLN A 75 4.27 7.52 -2.75
CA GLN A 75 4.47 8.00 -4.12
C GLN A 75 5.61 9.00 -4.14
N ASN A 76 6.43 8.98 -5.19
CA ASN A 76 7.46 9.98 -5.37
C ASN A 76 6.87 11.26 -6.00
N GLY A 77 7.07 12.41 -5.36
CA GLY A 77 6.41 13.66 -5.73
C GLY A 77 4.88 13.57 -5.77
N LEU A 78 4.21 14.50 -6.46
CA LEU A 78 2.74 14.53 -6.57
C LEU A 78 2.15 13.50 -7.54
N MET A 79 2.90 13.18 -8.60
CA MET A 79 2.39 12.45 -9.77
C MET A 79 3.34 11.33 -10.21
N GLY A 80 4.31 10.96 -9.36
CA GLY A 80 5.24 9.89 -9.68
C GLY A 80 4.65 8.51 -9.45
N GLU A 81 5.56 7.54 -9.43
CA GLU A 81 5.28 6.12 -9.28
C GLU A 81 4.87 5.79 -7.83
N ILE A 82 3.85 4.95 -7.72
CA ILE A 82 3.43 4.38 -6.44
C ILE A 82 4.35 3.21 -6.10
N ARG A 83 4.75 3.15 -4.83
CA ARG A 83 5.58 2.10 -4.25
C ARG A 83 4.89 1.53 -3.01
N PHE A 84 5.08 0.24 -2.80
CA PHE A 84 4.57 -0.49 -1.64
C PHE A 84 5.76 -0.95 -0.81
N LEU A 85 5.77 -0.57 0.47
CA LEU A 85 6.71 -1.10 1.46
C LEU A 85 5.92 -1.98 2.42
N LEU A 86 6.37 -3.20 2.64
CA LEU A 86 5.79 -4.12 3.62
C LEU A 86 6.76 -4.25 4.78
N PHE A 87 6.26 -3.90 5.97
CA PHE A 87 6.92 -4.22 7.21
C PHE A 87 6.25 -5.43 7.86
N ASP A 88 6.96 -6.55 7.90
CA ASP A 88 6.60 -7.72 8.70
C ASP A 88 6.95 -7.44 10.16
N LYS A 89 5.92 -7.37 11.01
CA LYS A 89 6.04 -7.03 12.43
C LYS A 89 6.56 -8.20 13.27
N ILE A 90 6.40 -9.42 12.78
CA ILE A 90 6.86 -10.63 13.45
C ILE A 90 8.34 -10.84 13.14
N ALA A 91 8.72 -10.75 11.86
CA ALA A 91 10.11 -10.84 11.44
C ALA A 91 10.93 -9.57 11.70
N ASN A 92 10.26 -8.45 11.99
CA ASN A 92 10.86 -7.11 12.13
C ASN A 92 11.70 -6.73 10.89
N HIS A 93 11.13 -6.96 9.71
CA HIS A 93 11.80 -6.75 8.44
C HIS A 93 10.94 -5.93 7.48
N CYS A 94 11.56 -4.99 6.78
CA CYS A 94 10.91 -4.16 5.78
C CYS A 94 11.45 -4.52 4.39
N TYR A 95 10.55 -4.74 3.44
CA TYR A 95 10.90 -5.06 2.06
C TYR A 95 9.89 -4.46 1.08
N THR A 96 10.33 -4.33 -0.17
CA THR A 96 9.47 -3.99 -1.30
C THR A 96 9.05 -5.30 -1.95
N PRO A 97 7.76 -5.62 -2.08
CA PRO A 97 7.36 -6.84 -2.75
C PRO A 97 7.68 -6.76 -4.25
N THR A 98 7.97 -7.91 -4.83
CA THR A 98 8.25 -8.08 -6.25
C THR A 98 7.52 -9.30 -6.79
N ASP A 99 7.31 -9.35 -8.10
CA ASP A 99 6.95 -10.60 -8.78
C ASP A 99 8.16 -11.53 -8.91
N SER A 100 7.93 -12.69 -9.54
CA SER A 100 8.97 -13.69 -9.82
C SER A 100 10.11 -13.19 -10.73
N ASP A 101 9.86 -12.17 -11.55
CA ASP A 101 10.85 -11.53 -12.43
C ASP A 101 11.56 -10.34 -11.75
N GLY A 102 11.22 -10.03 -10.50
CA GLY A 102 11.83 -8.94 -9.73
C GLY A 102 11.24 -7.56 -10.00
N LYS A 103 10.12 -7.46 -10.74
CA LYS A 103 9.42 -6.19 -10.93
C LYS A 103 8.75 -5.79 -9.63
N ILE A 104 8.89 -4.52 -9.27
CA ILE A 104 8.36 -3.95 -8.02
C ILE A 104 6.84 -3.79 -8.10
N GLY A 105 6.14 -4.26 -7.08
CA GLY A 105 4.68 -4.18 -6.97
C GLY A 105 4.18 -5.13 -5.90
N PHE A 106 2.91 -5.01 -5.51
CA PHE A 106 2.31 -5.98 -4.60
C PHE A 106 1.67 -7.08 -5.44
N TYR A 107 2.24 -8.28 -5.42
CA TYR A 107 1.77 -9.40 -6.24
C TYR A 107 1.20 -10.54 -5.41
N ILE A 108 0.19 -11.21 -5.95
CA ILE A 108 -0.35 -12.47 -5.45
C ILE A 108 -0.31 -13.44 -6.62
N ASP A 109 0.50 -14.51 -6.51
CA ASP A 109 0.68 -15.50 -7.56
C ASP A 109 0.95 -14.85 -8.94
N ASP A 110 1.95 -13.95 -8.98
CA ASP A 110 2.39 -13.15 -10.15
C ASP A 110 1.36 -12.21 -10.77
N ILE A 111 0.22 -11.98 -10.11
CA ILE A 111 -0.79 -11.00 -10.53
C ILE A 111 -0.71 -9.78 -9.63
N MET A 112 -0.63 -8.60 -10.25
CA MET A 112 -0.58 -7.32 -9.53
C MET A 112 -1.88 -7.13 -8.74
N PHE A 113 -1.71 -6.81 -7.47
CA PHE A 113 -2.76 -6.56 -6.50
C PHE A 113 -2.61 -5.14 -5.95
N THR A 114 -3.71 -4.38 -5.98
CA THR A 114 -3.72 -3.03 -5.41
C THR A 114 -4.42 -3.05 -4.05
N PRO A 115 -3.68 -2.99 -2.93
CA PRO A 115 -4.28 -2.96 -1.61
C PRO A 115 -4.94 -1.59 -1.34
N VAL A 116 -6.14 -1.59 -0.79
CA VAL A 116 -6.95 -0.36 -0.60
C VAL A 116 -7.22 -0.08 0.87
N TYR A 117 -7.62 -1.08 1.64
CA TYR A 117 -7.93 -0.93 3.06
C TYR A 117 -7.64 -2.22 3.84
N THR A 118 -7.74 -2.13 5.16
CA THR A 118 -7.68 -3.32 6.04
C THR A 118 -8.96 -3.46 6.84
N LYS A 119 -9.41 -4.70 7.05
CA LYS A 119 -10.60 -4.98 7.86
C LYS A 119 -10.49 -6.33 8.53
N LYS A 120 -10.62 -6.34 9.87
CA LYS A 120 -10.54 -7.58 10.68
C LYS A 120 -9.26 -8.37 10.38
N ASN A 121 -8.10 -7.71 10.43
CA ASN A 121 -6.79 -8.31 10.15
C ASN A 121 -6.59 -8.85 8.71
N ARG A 122 -7.37 -8.39 7.75
CA ARG A 122 -7.23 -8.78 6.34
C ARG A 122 -6.94 -7.56 5.49
N ILE A 123 -6.07 -7.69 4.50
CA ILE A 123 -5.89 -6.66 3.48
C ILE A 123 -6.96 -6.88 2.43
N VAL A 124 -7.69 -5.82 2.10
CA VAL A 124 -8.67 -5.81 1.03
C VAL A 124 -8.18 -4.88 -0.05
N GLY A 125 -8.26 -5.35 -1.28
CA GLY A 125 -7.86 -4.60 -2.45
C GLY A 125 -8.52 -5.16 -3.69
N PHE A 126 -7.93 -4.90 -4.84
CA PHE A 126 -8.45 -5.39 -6.10
C PHE A 126 -7.34 -5.78 -7.07
N MET A 127 -7.73 -6.56 -8.08
CA MET A 127 -6.97 -6.81 -9.30
C MET A 127 -7.80 -6.28 -10.47
N THR A 128 -7.17 -5.62 -11.44
CA THR A 128 -7.87 -5.23 -12.67
C THR A 128 -7.95 -6.41 -13.64
N ALA A 129 -8.86 -6.35 -14.61
CA ALA A 129 -8.93 -7.36 -15.67
C ALA A 129 -7.60 -7.48 -16.44
N ASN A 130 -6.95 -6.34 -16.68
CA ASN A 130 -5.64 -6.29 -17.32
C ASN A 130 -4.55 -6.97 -16.47
N ASP A 131 -4.51 -6.73 -15.16
CA ASP A 131 -3.53 -7.39 -14.27
C ASP A 131 -3.70 -8.91 -14.28
N ILE A 132 -4.95 -9.38 -14.23
CA ILE A 132 -5.28 -10.81 -14.30
C ILE A 132 -4.85 -11.38 -15.65
N ALA A 133 -5.20 -10.73 -16.77
CA ALA A 133 -4.85 -11.19 -18.11
C ALA A 133 -3.33 -11.35 -18.31
N LEU A 134 -2.54 -10.45 -17.72
CA LEU A 134 -1.08 -10.48 -17.79
C LEU A 134 -0.46 -11.63 -16.98
N GLY A 135 -1.03 -11.98 -15.82
CA GLY A 135 -0.42 -12.97 -14.91
C GLY A 135 -1.08 -14.35 -14.88
N ILE A 136 -2.30 -14.52 -15.42
CA ILE A 136 -3.07 -15.76 -15.22
C ILE A 136 -2.43 -17.00 -15.84
N ASN A 137 -1.65 -16.86 -16.91
CA ASN A 137 -1.04 -17.99 -17.62
C ASN A 137 -0.07 -18.79 -16.74
N ASN A 138 0.53 -18.15 -15.72
CA ASN A 138 1.45 -18.79 -14.78
C ASN A 138 0.77 -19.17 -13.46
N ASN A 139 -0.50 -18.80 -13.29
CA ASN A 139 -1.23 -18.93 -12.04
C ASN A 139 -1.87 -20.32 -11.88
N LYS A 140 -1.68 -20.95 -10.71
CA LYS A 140 -2.21 -22.30 -10.41
C LYS A 140 -3.56 -22.29 -9.66
N ASN A 141 -4.07 -21.12 -9.28
CA ASN A 141 -5.30 -20.97 -8.53
C ASN A 141 -6.52 -21.16 -9.44
N LYS A 142 -7.26 -22.26 -9.23
CA LYS A 142 -8.45 -22.61 -10.04
C LYS A 142 -9.59 -21.59 -9.93
N GLU A 143 -9.77 -20.97 -8.77
CA GLU A 143 -10.80 -19.95 -8.57
C GLU A 143 -10.49 -18.72 -9.41
N LEU A 144 -9.22 -18.28 -9.38
CA LEU A 144 -8.77 -17.14 -10.17
C LEU A 144 -8.79 -17.44 -11.68
N GLN A 145 -8.44 -18.66 -12.10
CA GLN A 145 -8.61 -19.09 -13.50
C GLN A 145 -10.08 -19.07 -13.94
N THR A 146 -10.99 -19.47 -13.06
CA THR A 146 -12.43 -19.44 -13.35
C THR A 146 -12.91 -17.99 -13.50
N ILE A 147 -12.46 -17.09 -12.64
CA ILE A 147 -12.77 -15.66 -12.75
C ILE A 147 -12.20 -15.10 -14.06
N ALA A 148 -10.93 -15.37 -14.35
CA ALA A 148 -10.24 -14.90 -15.54
C ALA A 148 -10.95 -15.28 -16.86
N ASN A 149 -11.53 -16.49 -16.92
CA ASN A 149 -12.28 -16.94 -18.10
C ASN A 149 -13.63 -16.22 -18.30
N ASN A 150 -14.12 -15.49 -17.30
CA ASN A 150 -15.43 -14.83 -17.31
C ASN A 150 -15.35 -13.30 -17.31
N ILE A 151 -14.14 -12.72 -17.29
CA ILE A 151 -13.94 -11.26 -17.30
C ILE A 151 -13.54 -10.78 -18.70
N THR A 152 -13.87 -9.53 -18.98
CA THR A 152 -13.49 -8.78 -20.17
C THR A 152 -12.71 -7.53 -19.76
N ASP A 153 -12.10 -6.85 -20.72
CA ASP A 153 -11.37 -5.58 -20.46
C ASP A 153 -12.28 -4.47 -19.89
N GLU A 154 -13.59 -4.57 -20.10
CA GLU A 154 -14.61 -3.65 -19.56
C GLU A 154 -15.14 -4.06 -18.18
N SER A 155 -14.70 -5.21 -17.66
CA SER A 155 -15.18 -5.71 -16.37
C SER A 155 -14.68 -4.86 -15.21
N ASN A 156 -15.51 -4.75 -14.18
CA ASN A 156 -15.11 -4.12 -12.93
C ASN A 156 -13.90 -4.85 -12.31
N PRO A 157 -13.04 -4.15 -11.56
CA PRO A 157 -11.97 -4.79 -10.81
C PRO A 157 -12.48 -5.89 -9.88
N ILE A 158 -11.72 -6.97 -9.78
CA ILE A 158 -12.03 -8.11 -8.93
C ILE A 158 -11.59 -7.79 -7.50
N LEU A 159 -12.54 -7.84 -6.56
CA LEU A 159 -12.25 -7.66 -5.14
C LEU A 159 -11.46 -8.85 -4.62
N VAL A 160 -10.30 -8.58 -4.02
CA VAL A 160 -9.44 -9.62 -3.42
C VAL A 160 -9.29 -9.35 -1.92
N ILE A 161 -9.44 -10.41 -1.13
CA ILE A 161 -9.32 -10.38 0.33
C ILE A 161 -8.19 -11.31 0.74
N LEU A 162 -7.07 -10.73 1.18
CA LEU A 162 -5.93 -11.48 1.69
C LEU A 162 -6.08 -11.76 3.19
N THR A 163 -6.02 -13.04 3.55
CA THR A 163 -5.80 -13.49 4.92
C THR A 163 -4.31 -13.61 5.18
N LEU A 164 -3.83 -12.91 6.20
CA LEU A 164 -2.43 -12.82 6.62
C LEU A 164 -2.20 -13.52 7.97
#